data_AF-A0A5F1S534-F1
#
_entry.id   AF-A0A5F1S534-F1
#
_cell.length_a   1.000
_cell.length_b   1.000
_cell.length_c   1.000
_cell.angle_alpha   90.00
_cell.angle_beta   90.00
_cell.angle_gamma   90.00
#
_symmetry.space_group_name_H-M   'P 1'
#
loop_
_entity.id
_entity.type
_entity.pdbx_description
1 polymer ?
#
loop_
_entity_poly.entity_id
_entity_poly.type
_entity_poly.pdbx_seq_one_letter_code
_entity_poly.pdbx_strand_id
1 'polypeptide(L)'
;MCPQTPITASDFAPALGLPNPIQYFPEPSPRLPASESEKEAYEKGVKDGKCDAENRKNPYSEDSEQAKAYEHGYLDGQKIRFAE
;
A
#
# COMPACT_ATOMS: atom_id res chain seq x y z
N MET A 1 1.82 11.77 31.74
CA MET A 1 1.98 11.01 30.48
C MET A 1 3.23 11.53 29.79
N CYS A 2 4.27 10.71 29.66
CA CYS A 2 5.51 11.10 28.99
C CYS A 2 5.34 10.95 27.48
N PRO A 3 5.80 11.91 26.64
CA PRO A 3 5.78 11.71 25.20
C PRO A 3 6.85 10.67 24.83
N GLN A 4 6.43 9.55 24.24
CA GLN A 4 7.36 8.64 23.56
C GLN A 4 7.79 9.32 22.26
N THR A 5 9.00 9.87 22.26
CA THR A 5 9.67 10.23 21.00
C THR A 5 10.01 8.95 20.26
N PRO A 6 9.75 8.85 18.94
CA PRO A 6 10.17 7.70 18.16
C PRO A 6 11.69 7.60 18.25
N ILE A 7 12.16 6.43 18.68
CA ILE A 7 13.59 6.12 18.69
C ILE A 7 13.97 5.91 17.24
N THR A 8 14.37 6.99 16.56
CA THR A 8 15.08 6.88 15.29
C THR A 8 16.40 6.16 15.60
N ALA A 9 16.46 4.87 15.28
CA ALA A 9 17.72 4.14 15.32
C ALA A 9 18.69 4.88 14.39
N SER A 10 19.79 5.37 14.95
CA SER A 10 20.87 6.00 14.17
C SER A 10 21.35 5.04 13.10
N ASP A 11 21.34 5.47 11.83
CA ASP A 11 21.75 4.67 10.66
C ASP A 11 23.22 4.24 10.67
N PHE A 12 24.02 4.81 11.56
CA PHE A 12 25.43 4.49 11.70
C PHE A 12 25.73 3.99 13.11
N ALA A 13 26.40 2.84 13.21
CA ALA A 13 27.04 2.38 14.43
C ALA A 13 28.31 3.24 14.65
N PRO A 14 28.33 4.13 15.66
CA PRO A 14 29.36 5.18 15.77
C PRO A 14 30.76 4.66 16.15
N ALA A 15 30.94 3.35 16.31
CA ALA A 15 32.22 2.77 16.72
C ALA A 15 33.16 2.41 15.56
N LEU A 16 32.65 2.15 14.35
CA LEU A 16 33.46 1.62 13.24
C LEU A 16 33.13 2.19 11.85
N GLY A 17 32.12 3.06 11.72
CA GLY A 17 31.70 3.60 10.42
C GLY A 17 31.13 2.55 9.45
N LEU A 18 30.81 1.36 9.95
CA LEU A 18 30.26 0.25 9.18
C LEU A 18 28.72 0.26 9.26
N PRO A 19 28.03 -0.18 8.18
CA PRO A 19 26.58 -0.35 8.20
C PRO A 19 26.18 -1.37 9.27
N ASN A 20 25.07 -1.11 9.97
CA ASN A 20 24.59 -1.95 11.06
C ASN A 20 24.15 -3.33 10.52
N PRO A 21 24.74 -4.46 10.98
CA PRO A 21 24.43 -5.79 10.45
C PRO A 21 23.03 -6.31 10.78
N ILE A 22 22.29 -5.61 11.67
CA ILE A 22 20.88 -5.91 11.99
C ILE A 22 19.93 -5.16 11.04
N GLN A 23 20.42 -4.21 10.25
CA GLN A 23 19.62 -3.53 9.24
C GLN A 23 19.37 -4.48 8.07
N TYR A 24 18.31 -5.26 8.20
CA TYR A 24 17.61 -5.83 7.06
C TYR A 24 17.03 -4.66 6.27
N PHE A 25 17.72 -4.25 5.21
CA PHE A 25 17.10 -3.47 4.16
C PHE A 25 16.29 -4.48 3.35
N PRO A 26 14.95 -4.53 3.46
CA PRO A 26 14.19 -5.27 2.47
C PRO A 26 14.56 -4.62 1.14
N GLU A 27 15.33 -5.32 0.30
CA GLU A 27 15.58 -4.83 -1.03
C GLU A 27 14.21 -4.53 -1.63
N PRO A 28 13.96 -3.29 -2.09
CA PRO A 28 12.69 -2.98 -2.70
C PRO A 28 12.56 -3.95 -3.86
N SER A 29 11.63 -4.89 -3.72
CA SER A 29 11.38 -5.88 -4.75
C SER A 29 11.21 -5.12 -6.06
N PRO A 30 11.91 -5.51 -7.15
CA PRO A 30 11.85 -4.78 -8.39
C PRO A 30 10.38 -4.61 -8.74
N ARG A 31 9.89 -3.36 -8.75
CA ARG A 31 8.49 -3.07 -9.06
C ARG A 31 8.31 -3.44 -10.52
N LEU A 32 7.79 -4.65 -10.75
CA LEU A 32 7.38 -5.06 -12.07
C LEU A 32 6.27 -4.11 -12.52
N PRO A 33 6.22 -3.74 -13.81
CA PRO A 33 5.10 -2.97 -14.31
C PRO A 33 3.82 -3.75 -14.02
N ALA A 34 2.84 -3.08 -13.41
CA ALA A 34 1.55 -3.68 -13.15
C ALA A 34 0.98 -4.24 -14.46
N SER A 35 0.52 -5.48 -14.42
CA SER A 35 -0.12 -6.14 -15.54
C SER A 35 -1.35 -5.33 -15.96
N GLU A 36 -1.71 -5.37 -17.25
CA GLU A 36 -2.92 -4.68 -17.73
C GLU A 36 -4.16 -5.09 -16.91
N SER A 37 -4.23 -6.36 -16.53
CA SER A 37 -5.32 -6.91 -15.72
C SER A 37 -5.36 -6.40 -14.27
N GLU A 38 -4.22 -5.99 -13.68
CA GLU A 38 -4.17 -5.33 -12.37
C GLU A 38 -4.61 -3.88 -12.48
N LYS A 39 -4.21 -3.20 -13.56
CA LYS A 39 -4.64 -1.83 -13.86
C LYS A 39 -6.16 -1.76 -14.06
N GLU A 40 -6.73 -2.68 -14.83
CA GLU A 40 -8.18 -2.76 -15.02
C GLU A 40 -8.91 -3.02 -13.70
N ALA A 41 -8.36 -3.88 -12.84
CA ALA A 41 -8.92 -4.15 -11.52
C ALA A 41 -8.91 -2.89 -10.63
N TYR A 42 -7.80 -2.13 -10.62
CA TYR A 42 -7.72 -0.85 -9.92
C TYR A 42 -8.76 0.16 -10.43
N GLU A 43 -8.85 0.37 -11.74
CA GLU A 43 -9.81 1.32 -12.31
C GLU A 43 -11.27 0.94 -12.01
N LYS A 44 -11.56 -0.37 -12.03
CA LYS A 44 -12.87 -0.89 -11.64
C LYS A 44 -13.13 -0.65 -10.14
N GLY A 45 -12.13 -0.85 -9.30
CA GLY A 45 -12.16 -0.51 -7.87
C GLY A 45 -12.53 0.95 -7.67
N VAL A 46 -11.84 1.88 -8.32
CA VAL A 46 -12.11 3.33 -8.22
C VAL A 46 -13.54 3.68 -8.59
N LYS A 47 -14.06 3.12 -9.69
CA LYS A 47 -15.45 3.34 -10.12
C LYS A 47 -16.44 2.79 -9.10
N ASP A 48 -16.19 1.59 -8.60
CA ASP A 48 -17.06 0.92 -7.63
C ASP A 48 -17.04 1.67 -6.28
N GLY A 49 -15.89 2.22 -5.86
CA GLY A 49 -15.74 2.99 -4.61
C GLY A 49 -16.36 4.37 -4.64
N LYS A 50 -16.52 4.97 -5.82
CA LYS A 50 -17.28 6.22 -6.01
C LYS A 50 -18.79 6.03 -5.94
N CYS A 51 -19.28 4.81 -6.20
CA CYS A 51 -20.70 4.52 -6.26
C CYS A 51 -21.26 4.34 -4.84
N ASP A 52 -22.45 4.89 -4.54
CA ASP A 52 -23.09 4.84 -3.21
C ASP A 52 -23.43 3.43 -2.69
N ALA A 53 -23.14 2.39 -3.48
CA ALA A 53 -23.28 0.98 -3.08
C ALA A 53 -22.16 0.61 -2.10
N GLU A 54 -22.37 1.00 -0.84
CA GLU A 54 -21.61 0.51 0.30
C GLU A 54 -21.69 -1.02 0.29
N ASN A 55 -20.53 -1.69 0.27
CA ASN A 55 -20.40 -3.16 0.33
C ASN A 55 -20.41 -3.91 -1.02
N ARG A 56 -19.89 -3.31 -2.08
CA ARG A 56 -19.53 -4.06 -3.29
C ARG A 56 -18.32 -4.96 -2.98
N LYS A 57 -18.53 -6.28 -3.01
CA LYS A 57 -17.46 -7.26 -2.75
C LYS A 57 -16.45 -7.30 -3.90
N ASN A 58 -15.20 -7.53 -3.54
CA ASN A 58 -14.11 -7.77 -4.48
C ASN A 58 -14.43 -9.00 -5.35
N PRO A 59 -14.51 -8.87 -6.69
CA PRO A 59 -14.85 -9.99 -7.56
C PRO A 59 -13.66 -10.90 -7.89
N TYR A 60 -12.45 -10.52 -7.51
CA TYR A 60 -11.23 -11.28 -7.78
C TYR A 60 -10.93 -12.26 -6.64
N SER A 61 -10.21 -13.34 -6.94
CA SER A 61 -9.80 -14.31 -5.94
C SER A 61 -9.01 -13.65 -4.81
N GLU A 62 -9.30 -14.03 -3.57
CA GLU A 62 -8.52 -13.64 -2.40
C GLU A 62 -7.04 -13.96 -2.64
N ASP A 63 -6.16 -13.06 -2.20
CA ASP A 63 -4.70 -13.08 -2.41
C ASP A 63 -4.16 -12.80 -3.83
N SER A 64 -5.02 -12.64 -4.84
CA SER A 64 -4.56 -12.24 -6.18
C SER A 64 -4.08 -10.79 -6.23
N GLU A 65 -3.13 -10.48 -7.12
CA GLU A 65 -2.66 -9.10 -7.33
C GLU A 65 -3.79 -8.19 -7.82
N GLN A 66 -4.72 -8.73 -8.61
CA GLN A 66 -5.93 -8.03 -9.05
C GLN A 66 -6.87 -7.69 -7.89
N ALA A 67 -7.03 -8.60 -6.91
CA ALA A 67 -7.82 -8.33 -5.72
C ALA A 67 -7.24 -7.16 -4.92
N LYS A 68 -5.92 -7.15 -4.72
CA LYS A 68 -5.21 -6.04 -4.06
C LYS A 68 -5.41 -4.74 -4.84
N ALA A 69 -5.19 -4.76 -6.15
CA ALA A 69 -5.36 -3.59 -7.00
C ALA A 69 -6.79 -3.03 -6.95
N TYR A 70 -7.81 -3.89 -7.00
CA TYR A 70 -9.21 -3.51 -6.85
C TYR A 70 -9.51 -2.85 -5.50
N GLU A 71 -9.02 -3.43 -4.39
CA GLU A 71 -9.23 -2.88 -3.05
C GLU A 71 -8.59 -1.50 -2.89
N HIS A 72 -7.35 -1.33 -3.38
CA HIS A 72 -6.69 -0.02 -3.39
C HIS A 72 -7.50 1.00 -4.18
N GLY A 73 -7.94 0.64 -5.39
CA GLY A 73 -8.78 1.50 -6.22
C GLY A 73 -10.10 1.85 -5.52
N TYR A 74 -10.76 0.88 -4.90
CA TYR A 74 -12.03 1.07 -4.20
C TYR A 74 -11.90 2.06 -3.04
N LEU A 75 -10.87 1.93 -2.22
CA LEU A 75 -10.59 2.88 -1.13
C LEU A 75 -10.30 4.29 -1.65
N ASP A 76 -9.54 4.42 -2.74
CA ASP A 76 -9.25 5.72 -3.35
C ASP A 76 -10.50 6.35 -3.98
N GLY A 77 -11.37 5.54 -4.59
CA GLY A 77 -12.68 5.96 -5.08
C GLY A 77 -13.58 6.50 -3.96
N GLN A 78 -13.60 5.83 -2.81
CA GLN A 78 -14.36 6.29 -1.64
C GLN A 78 -13.85 7.63 -1.11
N LYS A 79 -12.54 7.86 -1.05
CA LYS A 79 -11.98 9.15 -0.60
C LYS A 79 -12.45 10.32 -1.46
N ILE A 80 -12.62 10.11 -2.76
CA ILE A 80 -13.10 11.14 -3.69
C ILE A 80 -14.58 11.48 -3.42
N ARG A 81 -15.39 10.50 -2.99
CA ARG A 81 -16.81 10.70 -2.64
C ARG A 81 -17.00 11.67 -1.47
N PHE A 82 -16.03 11.78 -0.56
CA PHE A 82 -16.12 12.62 0.64
C PHE A 82 -15.48 14.01 0.50
N ALA A 83 -15.03 14.38 -0.70
CA ALA A 83 -14.32 15.64 -0.96
C ALA A 83 -15.21 16.76 -1.55
N GLU A 84 -16.53 16.56 -1.64
CA GLU A 84 -17.52 17.58 -2.03
C GLU A 84 -18.28 18.17 -0.84
#